data_AF-A0A355FTP7-F1
#
_entry.id   AF-A0A355FTP7-F1
#
_cell.length_a   1.000
_cell.length_b   1.000
_cell.length_c   1.000
_cell.angle_alpha   90.00
_cell.angle_beta   90.00
_cell.angle_gamma   90.00
#
_symmetry.space_group_name_H-M   'P 1'
#
loop_
_entity.id
_entity.type
_entity.pdbx_description
1 polymer ?
#
loop_
_entity_poly.entity_id
_entity_poly.type
_entity_poly.pdbx_seq_one_letter_code
_entity_poly.pdbx_strand_id
1 'polypeptide(L)' 'NRQIRRMCEALGHRVVKLKRVRIMDLDLDLPMGKWRHLTENEVKQLWGKK' A
#
# COMPACT_ATOMS: atom_id res chain seq x y z
N ASN A 1 2.10 11.21 7.23
CA ASN A 1 2.47 10.08 8.13
C ASN A 1 1.42 9.89 9.24
N ARG A 2 0.96 8.64 9.46
CA ARG A 2 -0.08 8.25 10.47
C ARG A 2 -1.53 8.74 10.22
N GLN A 3 -1.89 9.14 9.01
CA GLN A 3 -3.23 9.69 8.71
C GLN A 3 -4.38 8.78 9.14
N ILE A 4 -4.38 7.50 8.72
CA ILE A 4 -5.42 6.53 9.10
C ILE A 4 -5.54 6.38 10.62
N ARG A 5 -4.40 6.38 11.33
CA ARG A 5 -4.41 6.27 12.79
C ARG A 5 -5.06 7.49 13.45
N ARG A 6 -4.76 8.70 12.95
CA ARG A 6 -5.37 9.96 13.43
C ARG A 6 -6.88 10.00 13.14
N MET A 7 -7.31 9.50 11.98
CA MET A 7 -8.74 9.42 11.63
C MET A 7 -9.49 8.48 12.58
N CYS A 8 -8.96 7.29 12.86
CA CYS A 8 -9.59 6.37 13.81
C CYS A 8 -9.58 6.93 15.24
N GLU A 9 -8.49 7.59 15.66
CA GLU A 9 -8.36 8.21 16.98
C GLU A 9 -9.38 9.31 17.21
N ALA A 10 -9.66 10.14 16.19
CA ALA A 10 -10.70 11.17 16.23
C ALA A 10 -12.12 10.60 16.46
N LEU A 11 -12.34 9.32 16.15
CA LEU A 11 -13.60 8.60 16.37
C LEU A 11 -13.56 7.73 17.65
N GLY A 12 -12.50 7.83 18.47
CA GLY A 12 -12.33 7.04 19.69
C GLY A 12 -11.85 5.60 19.46
N HIS A 13 -11.39 5.27 18.25
CA HIS A 13 -10.91 3.93 17.91
C HIS A 13 -9.39 3.83 17.88
N ARG A 14 -8.84 2.76 18.48
CA ARG A 14 -7.42 2.43 18.41
C ARG A 14 -7.12 1.42 17.32
N VAL A 15 -6.28 1.81 16.36
CA VAL A 15 -5.81 0.91 15.29
C VAL A 15 -4.82 -0.11 15.85
N VAL A 16 -5.27 -1.37 15.98
CA VAL A 16 -4.45 -2.51 16.45
C VAL A 16 -3.53 -3.03 15.34
N LYS A 17 -4.03 -3.18 14.11
CA LYS A 17 -3.27 -3.66 12.95
C LYS A 17 -3.62 -2.84 11.72
N LEU A 18 -2.61 -2.37 11.00
CA LEU A 18 -2.77 -1.69 9.72
C LEU A 18 -1.90 -2.40 8.69
N LYS A 19 -2.53 -3.02 7.69
CA LYS A 19 -1.85 -3.71 6.59
C LYS A 19 -2.27 -3.06 5.28
N ARG A 20 -1.30 -2.57 4.52
CA ARG A 20 -1.53 -2.09 3.16
C ARG A 20 -1.53 -3.31 2.23
N VAL A 21 -2.63 -3.52 1.50
CA VAL A 21 -2.80 -4.67 0.59
C VAL A 21 -2.56 -4.31 -0.87
N ARG A 22 -2.60 -3.02 -1.22
CA ARG A 22 -2.50 -2.54 -2.60
C ARG A 22 -1.92 -1.13 -2.67
N ILE A 23 -1.26 -0.80 -3.78
CA ILE A 23 -0.93 0.56 -4.21
C ILE A 23 -1.28 0.68 -5.70
N MET A 24 -2.31 1.47 -6.05
CA MET A 24 -2.81 1.56 -7.42
C MET A 24 -3.14 0.16 -7.98
N ASP A 25 -2.48 -0.27 -9.06
CA ASP A 25 -2.66 -1.59 -9.68
C ASP A 25 -1.72 -2.67 -9.10
N LEU A 26 -0.89 -2.33 -8.11
CA LEU A 26 0.03 -3.27 -7.46
C LEU A 26 -0.59 -3.92 -6.24
N ASP A 27 -0.79 -5.23 -6.30
CA ASP A 27 -1.26 -6.06 -5.20
C ASP A 27 -0.13 -6.62 -4.33
N LEU A 28 -0.44 -6.87 -3.05
CA LEU A 28 0.47 -7.51 -2.11
C LEU A 28 0.43 -9.04 -2.29
N ASP A 29 1.08 -9.50 -3.36
CA ASP A 29 1.15 -10.93 -3.71
C ASP A 29 2.36 -11.65 -3.11
N LEU A 30 3.19 -10.93 -2.33
CA LEU A 30 4.42 -11.46 -1.74
C LEU A 30 4.24 -11.77 -0.26
N PRO A 31 4.86 -12.85 0.23
CA PRO A 31 4.91 -13.12 1.66
C PRO A 31 5.73 -12.05 2.39
N MET A 32 5.50 -11.94 3.70
CA MET A 32 6.20 -10.97 4.54
C MET A 32 7.72 -11.14 4.46
N GLY A 33 8.44 -10.02 4.34
CA GLY A 33 9.90 -9.99 4.27
C GLY A 33 10.50 -10.28 2.89
N LYS A 34 9.67 -10.59 1.89
CA LYS A 34 10.12 -10.72 0.49
C LYS A 34 9.85 -9.45 -0.30
N TRP A 35 10.66 -9.26 -1.33
CA TRP A 35 10.51 -8.21 -2.32
C TRP A 35 10.70 -8.83 -3.71
N ARG A 36 10.15 -8.17 -4.74
CA ARG A 36 10.34 -8.52 -6.14
C ARG A 36 10.58 -7.26 -6.95
N HIS A 37 11.21 -7.40 -8.10
CA HIS A 37 11.21 -6.33 -9.10
C HIS A 37 9.81 -6.19 -9.71
N LEU A 38 9.42 -4.94 -9.95
CA LEU A 38 8.23 -4.64 -10.73
C LEU A 38 8.47 -5.03 -12.20
N THR A 39 7.45 -5.57 -12.85
CA THR A 39 7.49 -5.87 -14.27
C THR A 39 7.50 -4.57 -15.08
N GLU A 40 8.00 -4.60 -16.31
CA GLU A 40 8.00 -3.41 -17.17
C GLU A 40 6.60 -2.81 -17.36
N ASN A 41 5.55 -3.64 -17.37
CA ASN A 41 4.17 -3.18 -17.50
C ASN A 41 3.71 -2.41 -16.27
N GLU A 42 3.97 -2.94 -15.08
CA GLU A 42 3.69 -2.28 -13.80
C GLU A 42 4.45 -0.95 -13.70
N VAL A 43 5.72 -0.96 -14.11
CA VAL A 43 6.57 0.23 -14.13
C VAL A 43 6.03 1.29 -15.10
N LYS A 44 5.61 0.89 -16.31
CA LYS A 44 4.97 1.79 -17.30
C LYS A 44 3.66 2.36 -16.79
N GLN A 45 2.85 1.57 -16.08
CA GLN A 45 1.61 2.06 -15.47
C GLN A 45 1.88 3.12 -14.39
N LEU A 46 2.90 2.91 -13.56
CA LEU A 46 3.27 3.87 -12.51
C LEU A 46 3.81 5.19 -13.05
N TRP A 47 4.58 5.17 -14.14
CA TRP A 47 5.14 6.40 -14.73
C TRP A 47 4.20 7.11 -15.71
N GLY A 48 3.08 6.48 -16.05
CA GLY A 48 2.14 7.01 -17.03
C GLY A 48 2.71 6.93 -18.45
N LYS A 49 1.91 6.45 -19.40
CA LYS A 49 2.20 6.70 -20.82
C LYS A 49 2.32 8.22 -21.02
N LYS A 50 3.50 8.68 -21.42
CA LYS A 50 3.59 9.91 -22.22
C LYS A 50 3.02 9.62 -23.60
#